data_AF-A0A329BD76-F1
#
_entry.id   AF-A0A329BD76-F1
#
_cell.length_a   1.000
_cell.length_b   1.000
_cell.length_c   1.000
_cell.angle_alpha   90.00
_cell.angle_beta   90.00
_cell.angle_gamma   90.00
#
_symmetry.space_group_name_H-M   'P 1'
#
loop_
_entity.id
_entity.type
_entity.pdbx_description
1 polymer ?
#
loop_
_entity_poly.entity_id
_entity_poly.type
_entity_poly.pdbx_seq_one_letter_code
_entity_poly.pdbx_strand_id
1 'polypeptide(L)' 'MILTALQDATAQQIGATVIKVDASHVAMLSKPTEVAAAIIAAARATK' A
#
# COMPACT_ATOMS: atom_id res chain seq x y z
N MET A 1 5.50 14.47 1.02
CA MET A 1 5.51 13.25 0.19
C MET A 1 6.68 12.39 0.62
N ILE A 2 6.44 11.12 0.98
CA ILE A 2 7.50 10.18 1.38
C ILE A 2 8.09 9.59 0.09
N LEU A 3 9.41 9.58 -0.04
CA LEU A 3 10.09 8.99 -1.20
C LEU A 3 9.75 7.49 -1.32
N THR A 4 9.43 7.03 -2.52
CA THR A 4 9.08 5.62 -2.79
C THR A 4 10.20 4.68 -2.32
N ALA A 5 11.46 5.04 -2.52
CA ALA A 5 12.61 4.26 -2.07
C ALA A 5 12.64 4.04 -0.53
N LEU A 6 12.18 5.03 0.25
CA LEU A 6 12.09 4.89 1.71
C LEU A 6 10.93 3.99 2.12
N GLN A 7 9.81 4.03 1.39
CA GLN A 7 8.67 3.13 1.61
C GLN A 7 9.06 1.67 1.33
N ASP A 8 9.75 1.44 0.20
CA ASP A 8 10.23 0.11 -0.20
C ASP A 8 11.26 -0.44 0.81
N ALA A 9 12.22 0.38 1.24
CA ALA A 9 13.21 -0.02 2.24
C ALA A 9 12.55 -0.38 3.59
N THR A 10 11.57 0.41 4.02
CA THR A 10 10.82 0.14 5.26
C THR A 10 10.03 -1.16 5.14
N ALA A 11 9.32 -1.37 4.04
CA ALA A 11 8.54 -2.58 3.81
C ALA A 11 9.43 -3.83 3.79
N GLN A 12 10.59 -3.75 3.14
CA GLN A 12 11.58 -4.82 3.13
C GLN A 12 12.10 -5.12 4.55
N GLN A 13 12.42 -4.09 5.33
CA GLN A 13 12.95 -4.25 6.69
C GLN A 13 11.97 -4.97 7.63
N ILE A 14 10.66 -4.74 7.48
CA ILE A 14 9.62 -5.34 8.33
C ILE A 14 9.01 -6.61 7.74
N GLY A 15 9.47 -7.07 6.57
CA GLY A 15 8.91 -8.23 5.89
C GLY A 15 7.45 -8.03 5.42
N ALA A 16 7.07 -6.80 5.09
CA ALA A 16 5.72 -6.49 4.63
C ALA A 16 5.53 -6.76 3.13
N THR A 17 4.31 -7.14 2.77
CA THR A 17 3.87 -7.20 1.36
C THR A 17 3.58 -5.79 0.84
N VAL A 18 4.17 -5.44 -0.30
CA VAL A 18 3.94 -4.14 -0.96
C VAL A 18 2.88 -4.29 -2.05
N ILE A 19 1.83 -3.48 -1.97
CA ILE A 19 0.84 -3.31 -3.04
C ILE A 19 0.99 -1.90 -3.59
N LYS A 20 1.35 -1.78 -4.87
CA LYS A 20 1.48 -0.49 -5.54
C LYS A 20 0.11 0.02 -6.00
N VAL A 21 -0.22 1.24 -5.61
CA VAL A 21 -1.40 1.98 -6.09
C VAL A 21 -0.87 3.15 -6.91
N ASP A 22 -1.29 3.26 -8.17
CA ASP A 22 -0.88 4.36 -9.05
C ASP A 22 -1.62 5.65 -8.67
N ALA A 23 -1.03 6.37 -7.72
CA ALA A 23 -1.58 7.57 -7.11
C ALA A 23 -0.46 8.53 -6.69
N SER A 24 -0.84 9.79 -6.47
CA SER A 24 0.02 10.77 -5.81
C SER A 24 0.08 10.52 -4.28
N HIS A 25 0.36 11.55 -3.48
CA HIS A 25 0.68 11.37 -2.07
C HIS A 25 -0.45 10.78 -1.21
N VAL A 26 -1.72 11.12 -1.47
CA VAL A 26 -2.87 10.70 -0.65
C VAL A 26 -3.76 9.72 -1.42
N ALA A 27 -3.26 8.50 -1.62
CA ALA A 27 -3.95 7.45 -2.37
C ALA A 27 -5.37 7.14 -1.84
N MET A 28 -5.61 7.27 -0.54
CA MET A 28 -6.95 7.08 0.06
C MET A 28 -7.99 8.09 -0.44
N LEU A 29 -7.57 9.29 -0.86
CA LEU A 29 -8.47 10.31 -1.40
C LEU A 29 -8.57 10.23 -2.92
N SER A 30 -7.45 10.01 -3.62
CA SER A 30 -7.45 9.98 -5.08
C SER A 30 -7.95 8.67 -5.66
N LYS A 31 -7.71 7.55 -4.96
CA LYS A 31 -8.03 6.18 -5.39
C LYS A 31 -8.69 5.35 -4.26
N PRO A 32 -9.78 5.84 -3.64
CA PRO A 32 -10.37 5.21 -2.44
C PRO A 32 -10.77 3.75 -2.66
N THR A 33 -11.36 3.43 -3.82
CA THR A 33 -11.81 2.07 -4.15
C THR A 33 -10.65 1.09 -4.31
N GLU A 34 -9.56 1.51 -4.97
CA GLU A 34 -8.38 0.66 -5.17
C GLU A 34 -7.70 0.36 -3.82
N VAL A 35 -7.58 1.36 -2.95
CA VAL A 35 -7.02 1.18 -1.61
C VAL A 35 -7.91 0.26 -0.76
N ALA A 36 -9.23 0.47 -0.76
CA ALA A 36 -10.16 -0.40 -0.02
C ALA A 36 -10.09 -1.85 -0.50
N ALA A 37 -10.02 -2.08 -1.82
CA ALA A 37 -9.88 -3.41 -2.39
C ALA A 37 -8.57 -4.09 -1.94
N ALA A 38 -7.45 -3.37 -1.94
CA ALA A 38 -6.16 -3.88 -1.47
C ALA A 38 -6.20 -4.30 0.00
N ILE A 39 -6.82 -3.50 0.87
CA ILE A 39 -6.97 -3.82 2.31
C ILE A 39 -7.86 -5.05 2.51
N ILE A 40 -9.01 -5.14 1.81
CA ILE A 40 -9.91 -6.29 1.92
C ILE A 40 -9.22 -7.56 1.43
N ALA A 41 -8.46 -7.51 0.34
CA ALA A 41 -7.71 -8.65 -0.17
C ALA A 41 -6.65 -9.11 0.84
N ALA A 42 -5.88 -8.19 1.41
CA ALA A 42 -4.90 -8.50 2.45
C ALA A 42 -5.56 -9.16 3.68
N ALA A 43 -6.68 -8.61 4.17
CA ALA A 43 -7.41 -9.16 5.32
C ALA A 43 -7.99 -10.56 5.06
N ARG A 44 -8.29 -10.91 3.81
CA ARG A 44 -8.74 -12.26 3.44
C ARG A 44 -7.60 -13.26 3.35
N ALA A 45 -6.39 -12.81 3.00
CA ALA A 45 -5.22 -13.67 2.85
C ALA A 45 -4.60 -14.12 4.18
N THR A 46 -4.98 -13.51 5.32
CA THR A 46 -4.52 -13.90 6.66
C THR A 46 -5.35 -15.02 7.29
N LYS A 47 -6.28 -15.63 6.55
CA LYS A 47 -7.23 -16.63 7.02
C LYS A 47 -6.91 -17.99 6.44
#